data_AF-A0A7S0MNS7-F1
#
_entry.id   AF-A0A7S0MNS7-F1
#
_cell.length_a   1.000
_cell.length_b   1.000
_cell.length_c   1.000
_cell.angle_alpha   90.00
_cell.angle_beta   90.00
_cell.angle_gamma   90.00
#
_symmetry.space_group_name_H-M   'P 1'
#
loop_
_entity.id
_entity.type
_entity.pdbx_description
1 polymer ?
#
loop_
_entity_poly.entity_id
_entity_poly.type
_entity_poly.pdbx_seq_one_letter_code
_entity_poly.pdbx_strand_id
1 'polypeptide(L)'
;EGEVDEAELRQAVERAKEMDEDIAAGAEDPKEGRVTQLRALCSLFCSVACRPKYIRRFIRRVNAGFTAALQALLLLLLLGLQGCVTYHAYQSYLFLGQAPAPPGQLVTCNAGGDLIHLRCVAPDSADDRPTVLLEGMEGLGHTAAMAAMQARLAQYGPVCAYDRRGFGWSGQRNLS
;
A
#
# COMPACT_ATOMS: atom_id res chain seq x y z
N GLU A 1 -63.77 19.09 -85.42
CA GLU A 1 -64.26 19.27 -84.04
C GLU A 1 -64.35 17.88 -83.43
N GLY A 2 -63.50 17.58 -82.46
CA GLY A 2 -63.47 16.26 -81.81
C GLY A 2 -64.45 16.26 -80.65
N GLU A 3 -65.56 15.56 -80.80
CA GLU A 3 -66.56 15.35 -79.77
C GLU A 3 -65.96 14.39 -78.73
N VAL A 4 -65.53 14.94 -77.59
CA VAL A 4 -65.03 14.13 -76.47
C VAL A 4 -66.24 13.45 -75.85
N ASP A 5 -66.20 12.11 -75.86
CA ASP A 5 -67.26 11.25 -75.34
C ASP A 5 -67.51 11.54 -73.86
N GLU A 6 -68.73 11.96 -73.53
CA GLU A 6 -69.17 12.31 -72.16
C GLU A 6 -68.94 11.14 -71.19
N ALA A 7 -68.95 9.89 -71.69
CA ALA A 7 -68.65 8.71 -70.89
C ALA A 7 -67.17 8.67 -70.44
N GLU A 8 -66.24 9.07 -71.30
CA GLU A 8 -64.80 9.08 -71.00
C GLU A 8 -64.47 10.15 -69.96
N LEU A 9 -65.12 11.32 -70.06
CA LEU A 9 -64.98 12.40 -69.10
C LEU A 9 -65.51 12.02 -67.70
N ARG A 10 -66.65 11.33 -67.64
CA ARG A 10 -67.22 10.85 -66.36
C ARG A 10 -66.32 9.80 -65.71
N GLN A 11 -65.74 8.90 -66.50
CA GLN A 11 -64.83 7.89 -65.97
C GLN A 11 -63.51 8.48 -65.45
N ALA A 12 -63.02 9.56 -66.07
CA ALA A 12 -61.85 10.29 -65.58
C ALA A 12 -62.12 11.02 -64.26
N VAL A 13 -63.32 11.60 -64.09
CA VAL A 13 -63.72 12.29 -62.86
C VAL A 13 -63.86 11.32 -61.69
N GLU A 14 -64.43 10.13 -61.91
CA GLU A 14 -64.54 9.13 -60.83
C GLU A 14 -63.18 8.57 -60.42
N ARG A 15 -62.25 8.33 -61.36
CA ARG A 15 -60.87 7.95 -61.02
C ARG A 15 -60.12 9.03 -60.23
N ALA A 16 -60.39 10.30 -60.50
CA ALA A 16 -59.78 11.40 -59.75
C ALA A 16 -60.30 11.47 -58.30
N LYS A 17 -61.58 11.16 -58.07
CA LYS A 17 -62.17 11.11 -56.73
C LYS A 17 -61.61 9.95 -55.89
N GLU A 18 -61.46 8.76 -56.49
CA GLU A 18 -60.87 7.61 -55.78
C GLU A 18 -59.42 7.90 -55.36
N MET A 19 -58.63 8.56 -56.21
CA MET A 19 -57.26 8.97 -55.86
C MET A 19 -57.20 9.99 -54.71
N ASP A 20 -58.13 10.94 -54.63
CA ASP A 20 -58.18 11.92 -53.55
C ASP A 20 -58.62 11.28 -52.21
N GLU A 21 -59.51 10.29 -52.24
CA GLU A 21 -59.89 9.54 -51.04
C GLU A 21 -58.75 8.69 -50.48
N ASP A 22 -57.95 8.05 -51.35
CA ASP A 22 -56.78 7.27 -50.93
C ASP A 22 -55.67 8.16 -50.35
N ILE A 23 -55.45 9.36 -50.90
CA ILE A 23 -54.50 10.34 -50.36
C ILE A 23 -54.98 10.87 -49.01
N ALA A 24 -56.29 11.08 -48.83
CA ALA A 24 -56.86 11.51 -47.56
C ALA A 24 -56.80 10.40 -46.48
N ALA A 25 -56.93 9.13 -46.87
CA ALA A 25 -56.85 7.99 -45.96
C ALA A 25 -55.40 7.65 -45.53
N GLY A 26 -54.40 7.99 -46.35
CA GLY A 26 -52.97 7.77 -46.06
C GLY A 26 -52.27 8.88 -45.27
N ALA A 27 -52.94 9.99 -44.97
CA ALA A 27 -52.37 11.09 -44.20
C ALA A 27 -52.41 10.79 -42.69
N GLU A 28 -51.44 9.99 -42.21
CA GLU A 28 -51.23 9.80 -40.77
C GLU A 28 -51.07 11.16 -40.04
N ASP A 29 -51.75 11.32 -38.90
CA ASP A 29 -51.74 12.57 -38.12
C ASP A 29 -50.30 12.91 -37.67
N PRO A 30 -49.71 14.04 -38.12
CA PRO A 30 -48.34 14.44 -37.78
C PRO A 30 -48.13 14.74 -36.28
N LYS A 31 -49.21 14.74 -35.48
CA LYS A 31 -49.14 14.81 -34.01
C LYS A 31 -48.91 13.42 -33.40
N GLU A 32 -49.41 12.36 -34.01
CA GLU A 32 -49.34 11.01 -33.44
C GLU A 32 -47.90 10.48 -33.46
N GLY A 33 -47.18 10.62 -34.59
CA GLY A 33 -45.76 10.25 -34.70
C GLY A 33 -44.83 11.02 -33.75
N ARG A 34 -45.18 12.27 -33.40
CA ARG A 34 -44.41 13.10 -32.46
C ARG A 34 -44.57 12.63 -31.01
N VAL A 35 -45.76 12.15 -30.65
CA VAL A 35 -46.05 11.59 -29.32
C VAL A 35 -45.35 10.24 -29.13
N THR A 36 -45.26 9.41 -30.18
CA THR A 36 -44.56 8.12 -30.13
C THR A 36 -43.04 8.30 -30.00
N GLN A 37 -42.45 9.25 -30.72
CA GLN A 37 -41.03 9.61 -30.63
C GLN A 37 -40.65 10.17 -29.24
N LEU A 38 -41.47 11.06 -28.66
CA LEU A 38 -41.24 11.59 -27.31
C LEU A 38 -41.34 10.51 -26.23
N ARG A 39 -42.28 9.56 -26.37
CA ARG A 39 -42.44 8.44 -25.43
C ARG A 39 -41.27 7.46 -25.48
N ALA A 40 -40.70 7.21 -26.66
CA ALA A 40 -39.53 6.35 -26.83
C ALA A 40 -38.24 6.97 -26.23
N LEU A 41 -38.06 8.28 -26.37
CA LEU A 41 -36.92 8.98 -25.76
C LEU A 41 -37.03 9.06 -24.23
N CYS A 42 -38.25 9.25 -23.71
CA CYS A 42 -38.50 9.31 -22.27
C CYS A 42 -38.32 7.94 -21.59
N SER A 43 -38.68 6.84 -22.27
CA SER A 43 -38.47 5.47 -21.76
C SER A 43 -36.99 5.05 -21.80
N LEU A 44 -36.23 5.46 -22.82
CA LEU A 44 -34.77 5.27 -22.84
C LEU A 44 -34.07 6.04 -21.72
N PHE A 45 -34.41 7.32 -21.52
CA PHE A 45 -33.81 8.13 -20.46
C PHE A 45 -34.14 7.61 -19.05
N CYS A 46 -35.38 7.16 -18.83
CA CYS A 46 -35.79 6.60 -17.54
C CYS A 46 -35.10 5.24 -17.25
N SER A 47 -34.85 4.43 -18.27
CA SER A 47 -34.21 3.11 -18.12
C SER A 47 -32.71 3.13 -17.85
N VAL A 48 -32.00 4.22 -18.22
CA VAL A 48 -30.56 4.40 -17.97
C VAL A 48 -30.32 5.16 -16.67
N ALA A 49 -31.12 6.19 -16.36
CA ALA A 49 -31.03 6.95 -15.11
C ALA A 49 -31.60 6.19 -13.90
N CYS A 50 -32.55 5.27 -14.10
CA CYS A 50 -33.24 4.53 -13.04
C CYS A 50 -32.92 3.03 -13.06
N ARG A 51 -31.63 2.64 -13.12
CA ARG A 51 -31.19 1.29 -12.72
C ARG A 51 -30.58 1.34 -11.32
N PRO A 52 -31.38 1.38 -10.24
CA PRO A 52 -30.90 1.48 -8.86
C PRO A 52 -29.96 0.34 -8.46
N LYS A 53 -30.00 -0.78 -9.20
CA LYS A 53 -29.08 -1.92 -9.00
C LYS A 53 -27.63 -1.60 -9.39
N TYR A 54 -27.38 -0.74 -10.38
CA TYR A 54 -26.03 -0.38 -10.81
C TYR A 54 -25.36 0.59 -9.84
N ILE A 55 -26.06 1.66 -9.43
CA ILE A 55 -25.59 2.63 -8.44
C ILE A 55 -25.34 1.96 -7.08
N ARG A 56 -26.24 1.07 -6.64
CA ARG A 56 -26.08 0.35 -5.37
C ARG A 56 -24.91 -0.64 -5.36
N ARG A 57 -24.59 -1.26 -6.52
CA ARG A 57 -23.39 -2.10 -6.67
C ARG A 57 -22.11 -1.27 -6.68
N PHE A 58 -22.13 -0.10 -7.32
CA PHE A 58 -21.00 0.82 -7.34
C PHE A 58 -20.68 1.36 -5.94
N ILE A 59 -21.68 1.90 -5.23
CA ILE A 59 -21.52 2.40 -3.85
C ILE A 59 -21.03 1.28 -2.90
N ARG A 60 -21.56 0.06 -3.02
CA ARG A 60 -21.07 -1.07 -2.21
C ARG A 60 -19.61 -1.41 -2.47
N ARG A 61 -19.14 -1.35 -3.72
CA ARG A 61 -17.73 -1.63 -4.06
C ARG A 61 -16.80 -0.53 -3.55
N VAL A 62 -17.19 0.74 -3.71
CA VAL A 62 -16.42 1.88 -3.18
C VAL A 62 -16.33 1.81 -1.66
N ASN A 63 -17.45 1.57 -0.97
CA ASN A 63 -17.49 1.44 0.48
C ASN A 63 -16.65 0.24 0.97
N ALA A 64 -16.73 -0.91 0.29
CA ALA A 64 -15.91 -2.08 0.64
C ALA A 64 -14.40 -1.82 0.47
N GLY A 65 -14.00 -1.12 -0.59
CA GLY A 65 -12.61 -0.71 -0.80
C GLY A 65 -12.13 0.25 0.28
N PHE A 66 -12.96 1.23 0.66
CA PHE A 66 -12.64 2.18 1.72
C PHE A 66 -12.52 1.50 3.09
N THR A 67 -13.44 0.59 3.44
CA THR A 67 -13.35 -0.18 4.69
C THR A 67 -12.11 -1.06 4.73
N ALA A 68 -11.76 -1.71 3.62
CA ALA A 68 -10.55 -2.53 3.54
C ALA A 68 -9.27 -1.68 3.70
N ALA A 69 -9.23 -0.49 3.09
CA ALA A 69 -8.11 0.45 3.25
C ALA A 69 -7.96 0.93 4.70
N LEU A 70 -9.06 1.28 5.37
CA LEU A 70 -9.05 1.65 6.79
C LEU A 70 -8.60 0.50 7.69
N GLN A 71 -9.06 -0.72 7.42
CA GLN A 71 -8.62 -1.91 8.14
C GLN A 71 -7.13 -2.18 7.94
N ALA A 72 -6.62 -2.06 6.71
CA ALA A 72 -5.20 -2.20 6.42
C ALA A 72 -4.35 -1.14 7.15
N LEU A 73 -4.79 0.12 7.14
CA LEU A 73 -4.12 1.20 7.86
C LEU A 73 -4.11 0.94 9.37
N LEU A 74 -5.24 0.52 9.95
CA LEU A 74 -5.33 0.16 11.36
C LEU A 74 -4.38 -0.98 11.71
N LEU A 75 -4.29 -2.02 10.88
CA LEU A 75 -3.36 -3.13 11.08
C LEU A 75 -1.90 -2.67 11.03
N LEU A 76 -1.54 -1.77 10.10
CA LEU A 76 -0.19 -1.20 10.04
C LEU A 76 0.13 -0.37 11.29
N LEU A 77 -0.82 0.42 11.78
CA LEU A 77 -0.65 1.20 13.01
C LEU A 77 -0.48 0.30 14.23
N LEU A 78 -1.29 -0.77 14.34
CA LEU A 78 -1.16 -1.76 15.42
C LEU A 78 0.18 -2.49 15.37
N LEU A 79 0.66 -2.85 14.18
CA LEU A 79 1.98 -3.45 14.00
C LEU A 79 3.10 -2.49 14.41
N GLY A 80 2.99 -1.21 14.05
CA GLY A 80 3.93 -0.17 14.46
C GLY A 80 3.94 0.05 15.98
N LEU A 81 2.76 0.09 16.61
CA LEU A 81 2.62 0.18 18.07
C LEU A 81 3.24 -1.02 18.78
N GLN A 82 3.01 -2.24 18.29
CA GLN A 82 3.63 -3.44 18.82
C GLN A 82 5.18 -3.36 18.73
N GLY A 83 5.70 -2.89 17.59
CA GLY A 83 7.15 -2.65 17.43
C GLY A 83 7.71 -1.64 18.43
N CYS A 84 6.99 -0.54 18.66
CA CYS A 84 7.38 0.48 19.63
C CYS A 84 7.41 -0.06 21.07
N VAL A 85 6.35 -0.77 21.50
CA VAL A 85 6.26 -1.35 22.84
C VAL A 85 7.37 -2.37 23.08
N THR A 86 7.60 -3.27 22.12
CA THR A 86 8.66 -4.30 22.22
C THR A 86 10.06 -3.67 22.27
N TYR A 87 10.32 -2.63 21.47
CA TYR A 87 11.57 -1.88 21.52
C TYR A 87 11.81 -1.25 22.90
N HIS A 88 10.82 -0.54 23.45
CA HIS A 88 10.95 0.07 24.77
C HIS A 88 11.12 -0.97 25.89
N ALA A 89 10.38 -2.08 25.85
CA ALA A 89 10.53 -3.16 26.81
C ALA A 89 11.94 -3.78 26.76
N TYR A 90 12.49 -3.99 25.56
CA TYR A 90 13.84 -4.50 25.36
C TYR A 90 14.89 -3.53 25.91
N GLN A 91 14.79 -2.25 25.60
CA GLN A 91 15.69 -1.22 26.13
C GLN A 91 15.60 -1.14 27.67
N SER A 92 14.40 -1.27 28.23
CA SER A 92 14.20 -1.26 29.69
C SER A 92 14.82 -2.48 30.36
N TYR A 93 14.71 -3.66 29.75
CA TYR A 93 15.34 -4.89 30.22
C TYR A 93 16.88 -4.79 30.22
N LEU A 94 17.45 -4.19 29.17
CA LEU A 94 18.88 -3.89 29.11
C LEU A 94 19.29 -2.88 30.20
N PHE A 95 18.54 -1.79 30.34
CA PHE A 95 18.84 -0.71 31.29
C PHE A 95 18.76 -1.15 32.75
N LEU A 96 17.79 -2.00 33.12
CA LEU A 96 17.64 -2.52 34.47
C LEU A 96 18.72 -3.55 34.86
N GLY A 97 19.72 -3.80 33.99
CA GLY A 97 20.80 -4.73 34.26
C GLY A 97 20.36 -6.20 34.38
N GLN A 98 19.14 -6.52 33.92
CA GLN A 98 18.62 -7.88 33.92
C GLN A 98 19.11 -8.70 32.71
N ALA A 99 19.76 -8.03 31.75
CA ALA A 99 20.40 -8.67 30.62
C ALA A 99 21.58 -9.54 31.06
N PRO A 100 21.83 -10.67 30.38
CA PRO A 100 23.02 -11.46 30.61
C PRO A 100 24.29 -10.61 30.51
N ALA A 101 25.26 -10.89 31.38
CA ALA A 101 26.56 -10.23 31.31
C ALA A 101 27.17 -10.41 29.91
N PRO A 102 27.75 -9.35 29.32
CA PRO A 102 28.35 -9.46 28.01
C PRO A 102 29.55 -10.41 28.01
N PRO A 103 29.79 -11.13 26.89
CA PRO A 103 30.96 -11.99 26.76
C PRO A 103 32.23 -11.14 26.67
N GLY A 104 33.11 -11.26 27.65
CA GLY A 104 34.32 -10.45 27.75
C GLY A 104 34.36 -9.73 29.10
N GLN A 105 34.87 -8.50 29.09
CA GLN A 105 35.03 -7.69 30.29
C GLN A 105 34.69 -6.22 30.02
N LEU A 106 34.23 -5.51 31.06
CA LEU A 106 34.12 -4.06 31.06
C LEU A 106 35.40 -3.50 31.67
N VAL A 107 36.16 -2.73 30.90
CA VAL A 107 37.42 -2.11 31.31
C VAL A 107 37.24 -0.60 31.44
N THR A 108 37.87 -0.01 32.46
CA THR A 108 37.86 1.44 32.65
C THR A 108 38.98 2.07 31.81
N CYS A 109 38.63 2.85 30.78
CA CYS A 109 39.63 3.42 29.86
C CYS A 109 40.17 4.80 30.27
N ASN A 110 39.64 5.42 31.32
CA ASN A 110 40.13 6.72 31.83
C ASN A 110 39.91 6.87 33.34
N ALA A 111 40.61 7.84 33.96
CA ALA A 111 40.36 8.23 35.35
C ALA A 111 38.93 8.78 35.59
N GLY A 112 38.19 9.06 34.51
CA GLY A 112 36.81 9.56 34.52
C GLY A 112 35.72 8.51 34.68
N GLY A 113 36.07 7.22 34.78
CA GLY A 113 35.16 6.12 35.13
C GLY A 113 34.39 5.51 33.96
N ASP A 114 34.81 5.76 32.72
CA ASP A 114 34.07 5.25 31.56
C ASP A 114 34.36 3.77 31.31
N LEU A 115 33.29 2.97 31.30
CA LEU A 115 33.34 1.53 31.05
C LEU A 115 33.26 1.24 29.55
N ILE A 116 34.32 0.64 29.03
CA ILE A 116 34.39 0.13 27.66
C ILE A 116 34.29 -1.39 27.71
N HIS A 117 33.38 -1.94 26.92
CA HIS A 117 33.30 -3.38 26.71
C HIS A 117 34.41 -3.85 25.78
N LEU A 118 35.16 -4.86 26.23
CA LEU A 118 36.28 -5.46 25.53
C LEU A 118 36.17 -6.99 25.59
N ARG A 119 36.19 -7.62 24.42
CA ARG A 119 36.24 -9.08 24.29
C ARG A 119 37.50 -9.48 23.54
N CYS A 120 38.36 -10.27 24.18
CA CYS A 120 39.55 -10.82 23.56
C CYS A 120 39.42 -12.34 23.38
N VAL A 121 39.86 -12.84 22.24
CA VAL A 121 39.98 -14.27 21.95
C VAL A 121 41.43 -14.53 21.57
N ALA A 122 42.07 -15.46 22.25
CA ALA A 122 43.46 -15.84 22.00
C ALA A 122 43.59 -17.37 22.01
N PRO A 123 44.51 -17.94 21.21
CA PRO A 123 44.93 -19.32 21.35
C PRO A 123 45.79 -19.48 22.61
N ASP A 124 45.89 -20.70 23.16
CA ASP A 124 46.60 -20.97 24.42
C ASP A 124 48.11 -20.63 24.42
N SER A 125 48.69 -20.30 23.26
CA SER A 125 50.13 -20.06 23.04
C SER A 125 50.45 -18.65 22.52
N ALA A 126 49.64 -17.66 22.88
CA ALA A 126 49.64 -16.37 22.21
C ALA A 126 50.60 -15.31 22.77
N ASP A 127 51.38 -15.61 23.82
CA ASP A 127 52.11 -14.64 24.63
C ASP A 127 53.12 -13.76 23.86
N ASP A 128 53.55 -14.16 22.67
CA ASP A 128 54.53 -13.43 21.84
C ASP A 128 53.98 -12.91 20.49
N ARG A 129 52.67 -13.00 20.24
CA ARG A 129 52.07 -12.61 18.95
C ARG A 129 51.43 -11.21 19.01
N PRO A 130 51.48 -10.42 17.92
CA PRO A 130 50.84 -9.11 17.88
C PRO A 130 49.32 -9.24 18.04
N THR A 131 48.76 -8.40 18.90
CA THR A 131 47.31 -8.34 19.12
C THR A 131 46.63 -7.51 18.04
N VAL A 132 45.61 -8.08 17.39
CA VAL A 132 44.73 -7.35 16.48
C VAL A 132 43.59 -6.74 17.28
N LEU A 133 43.43 -5.42 17.21
CA LEU A 133 42.31 -4.71 17.83
C LEU A 133 41.29 -4.33 16.77
N LEU A 134 40.06 -4.81 16.93
CA LEU A 134 38.92 -4.51 16.10
C LEU A 134 38.06 -3.44 16.78
N GLU A 135 37.85 -2.33 16.07
CA GLU A 135 37.01 -1.24 16.54
C GLU A 135 35.56 -1.45 16.09
N GLY A 136 34.64 -1.50 17.05
CA GLY A 136 33.22 -1.61 16.74
C GLY A 136 32.64 -0.31 16.18
N MET A 137 31.84 -0.42 15.11
CA MET A 137 31.14 0.71 14.47
C MET A 137 29.64 0.74 14.83
N GLU A 138 29.08 1.95 14.87
CA GLU A 138 27.67 2.23 15.10
C GLU A 138 26.76 1.53 14.08
N GLY A 139 25.61 1.02 14.56
CA GLY A 139 24.54 0.45 13.74
C GLY A 139 24.69 -1.02 13.33
N LEU A 140 25.88 -1.47 12.95
CA LEU A 140 26.09 -2.82 12.36
C LEU A 140 27.26 -3.61 12.95
N GLY A 141 28.05 -3.03 13.85
CA GLY A 141 29.40 -3.52 14.15
C GLY A 141 29.81 -3.50 15.61
N HIS A 142 28.90 -3.73 16.56
CA HIS A 142 29.31 -4.03 17.94
C HIS A 142 30.00 -5.41 18.02
N THR A 143 30.79 -5.63 19.07
CA THR A 143 31.63 -6.80 19.37
C THR A 143 30.94 -8.14 19.06
N ALA A 144 29.62 -8.23 19.26
CA ALA A 144 28.81 -9.40 18.89
C ALA A 144 28.86 -9.74 17.39
N ALA A 145 28.75 -8.74 16.51
CA ALA A 145 28.79 -8.90 15.06
C ALA A 145 30.18 -9.37 14.57
N MET A 146 31.22 -9.11 15.35
CA MET A 146 32.59 -9.50 15.06
C MET A 146 32.97 -10.86 15.64
N ALA A 147 32.06 -11.55 16.37
CA ALA A 147 32.41 -12.78 17.08
C ALA A 147 32.98 -13.88 16.15
N ALA A 148 32.38 -14.06 14.97
CA ALA A 148 32.87 -14.99 13.96
C ALA A 148 34.23 -14.57 13.36
N MET A 149 34.43 -13.27 13.18
CA MET A 149 35.70 -12.72 12.70
C MET A 149 36.81 -12.93 13.73
N GLN A 150 36.55 -12.65 15.00
CA GLN A 150 37.49 -12.90 16.10
C GLN A 150 37.89 -14.37 16.16
N ALA A 151 36.93 -15.30 16.06
CA ALA A 151 37.23 -16.73 16.07
C ALA A 151 38.14 -17.16 14.90
N ARG A 152 37.91 -16.61 13.70
CA ARG A 152 38.73 -16.92 12.52
C ARG A 152 40.11 -16.27 12.58
N LEU A 153 40.24 -15.08 13.15
CA LEU A 153 41.53 -14.41 13.26
C LEU A 153 42.37 -14.94 14.45
N ALA A 154 41.72 -15.48 15.48
CA ALA A 154 42.37 -16.02 16.66
C ALA A 154 43.38 -17.14 16.35
N GLN A 155 43.23 -17.85 15.23
CA GLN A 155 44.23 -18.84 14.80
C GLN A 155 45.60 -18.23 14.46
N TYR A 156 45.64 -16.93 14.15
CA TYR A 156 46.86 -16.22 13.77
C TYR A 156 47.48 -15.43 14.94
N GLY A 157 46.70 -15.03 15.94
CA GLY A 157 47.18 -14.31 17.12
C GLY A 157 46.02 -13.80 18.00
N PRO A 158 46.30 -13.13 19.12
CA PRO A 158 45.25 -12.54 19.97
C PRO A 158 44.42 -11.53 19.17
N VAL A 159 43.09 -11.63 19.27
CA VAL A 159 42.18 -10.67 18.63
C VAL A 159 41.20 -10.14 19.66
N CYS A 160 41.25 -8.83 19.87
CA CYS A 160 40.33 -8.11 20.73
C CYS A 160 39.36 -7.29 19.90
N ALA A 161 38.13 -7.17 20.36
CA ALA A 161 37.13 -6.26 19.81
C ALA A 161 36.52 -5.46 20.95
N TYR A 162 36.27 -4.17 20.71
CA TYR A 162 35.64 -3.29 21.70
C TYR A 162 34.47 -2.52 21.10
N ASP A 163 33.49 -2.22 21.94
CA ASP A 163 32.40 -1.34 21.56
C ASP A 163 32.78 0.11 21.81
N ARG A 164 32.55 1.00 20.83
CA ARG A 164 32.66 2.44 21.08
C ARG A 164 31.72 2.86 22.21
N ARG A 165 32.08 3.93 22.93
CA ARG A 165 31.25 4.51 24.00
C ARG A 165 29.81 4.68 23.53
N GLY A 166 28.88 4.17 24.33
CA GLY A 166 27.45 4.26 24.07
C GLY A 166 26.89 3.29 23.03
N PHE A 167 27.72 2.37 22.53
CA PHE A 167 27.33 1.28 21.67
C PHE A 167 27.52 -0.07 22.35
N GLY A 168 26.78 -1.08 21.89
CA GLY A 168 26.88 -2.46 22.38
C GLY A 168 26.73 -2.50 23.90
N TRP A 169 27.76 -3.01 24.58
CA TRP A 169 27.80 -3.08 26.04
C TRP A 169 28.71 -2.04 26.69
N SER A 170 29.32 -1.15 25.90
CA SER A 170 30.07 -0.02 26.45
C SER A 170 29.09 0.99 27.05
N GLY A 171 29.37 1.39 28.29
CA GLY A 171 28.52 2.32 29.01
C GLY A 171 28.37 3.65 28.28
N GLN A 172 27.16 4.21 28.33
CA GLN A 172 27.00 5.65 28.28
C GLN A 172 27.27 6.14 29.69
N ARG A 173 28.08 7.19 29.84
CA ARG A 173 28.34 7.79 31.15
C ARG A 173 26.99 8.04 31.82
N ASN A 174 26.77 7.49 33.02
CA ASN A 174 25.72 8.01 33.89
C ASN A 174 26.05 9.48 34.09
N LEU A 175 25.28 10.37 33.47
CA LEU A 175 25.23 11.78 33.87
C LEU A 175 24.50 11.80 35.22
N SER A 176 25.20 11.44 36.29
CA SER A 176 24.84 11.84 37.65
C SER A 176 25.44 13.21 37.93
#